data_AF-A0A925EFZ8-F1
#
_entry.id   AF-A0A925EFZ8-F1
#
_cell.length_a   1.000
_cell.length_b   1.000
_cell.length_c   1.000
_cell.angle_alpha   90.00
_cell.angle_beta   90.00
_cell.angle_gamma   90.00
#
_symmetry.space_group_name_H-M   'P 1'
#
loop_
_entity.id
_entity.type
_entity.pdbx_description
1 polymer ?
#
loop_
_entity_poly.entity_id
_entity_poly.type
_entity_poly.pdbx_seq_one_letter_code
_entity_poly.pdbx_strand_id
1 'polypeptide(L)'
;MNIQHINVKFYIQNPESVSLESYNKIFNTWIQTHRTEEMLVDVADYLHVHHGPGIMLIGHEANYSLDNTEGRLGLLYNRKLQENGSNEEKLAQAFRAVLTAAQILEKENDLQINTKEVQVILNDRFLFPNTEETFKTLKPDFKNFFDKLYNGDAYTFERNTESRQRFILDVKADSAPSTESLLEHLPAIAESVHA
;
A
#
# COMPACT_ATOMS: atom_id res chain seq x y z
N MET A 1 -13.13 15.66 -1.70
CA MET A 1 -11.80 15.78 -2.37
C MET A 1 -11.62 14.56 -3.25
N ASN A 2 -10.95 14.66 -4.40
CA ASN A 2 -10.70 13.53 -5.30
C ASN A 2 -9.33 12.90 -4.99
N ILE A 3 -9.28 11.71 -4.40
CA ILE A 3 -8.05 11.06 -3.96
C ILE A 3 -7.19 10.67 -5.17
N GLN A 4 -5.87 10.93 -5.07
CA GLN A 4 -4.86 10.61 -6.08
C GLN A 4 -3.52 10.28 -5.40
N HIS A 5 -2.59 9.66 -6.13
CA HIS A 5 -1.23 9.36 -5.66
C HIS A 5 -1.23 8.60 -4.31
N ILE A 6 -2.03 7.53 -4.26
CA ILE A 6 -2.25 6.72 -3.07
C ILE A 6 -1.03 5.83 -2.84
N ASN A 7 -0.54 5.81 -1.61
CA ASN A 7 0.35 4.77 -1.15
C ASN A 7 -0.33 3.95 -0.07
N VAL A 8 -0.04 2.65 -0.06
CA VAL A 8 -0.54 1.70 0.93
C VAL A 8 0.65 0.89 1.42
N LYS A 9 0.86 0.87 2.73
CA LYS A 9 1.90 0.07 3.39
C LYS A 9 1.26 -0.90 4.36
N PHE A 10 1.50 -2.19 4.14
CA PHE A 10 1.28 -3.22 5.15
C PHE A 10 2.60 -3.57 5.82
N TYR A 11 2.62 -3.67 7.14
CA TYR A 11 3.84 -4.01 7.87
C TYR A 11 4.14 -5.50 7.79
N ILE A 12 5.42 -5.85 7.87
CA ILE A 12 5.85 -7.25 7.96
C ILE A 12 5.78 -7.68 9.42
N GLN A 13 5.18 -8.84 9.68
CA GLN A 13 5.00 -9.44 11.00
C GLN A 13 6.32 -10.02 11.56
N ASN A 14 7.17 -10.56 10.69
CA ASN A 14 8.43 -11.25 11.00
C ASN A 14 9.67 -10.54 10.38
N PRO A 15 9.88 -9.23 10.61
CA PRO A 15 10.90 -8.45 9.88
C PRO A 15 12.33 -8.96 10.08
N GLU A 16 12.65 -9.57 11.22
CA GLU A 16 13.95 -10.16 11.53
C GLU A 16 14.30 -11.38 10.68
N SER A 17 13.29 -12.04 10.10
CA SER A 17 13.48 -13.19 9.21
C SER A 17 13.66 -12.81 7.75
N VAL A 18 13.46 -11.53 7.40
CA VAL A 18 13.51 -11.05 6.02
C VAL A 18 14.95 -10.69 5.63
N SER A 19 15.51 -11.43 4.67
CA SER A 19 16.77 -11.06 4.02
C SER A 19 16.52 -10.14 2.83
N LEU A 20 16.58 -8.83 3.04
CA LEU A 20 16.29 -7.84 2.00
C LEU A 20 17.21 -7.97 0.77
N GLU A 21 18.46 -8.39 0.95
CA GLU A 21 19.42 -8.61 -0.15
C GLU A 21 18.90 -9.61 -1.20
N SER A 22 18.09 -10.59 -0.77
CA SER A 22 17.52 -11.60 -1.66
C SER A 22 16.45 -11.05 -2.62
N TYR A 23 15.83 -9.92 -2.27
CA TYR A 23 14.69 -9.37 -3.02
C TYR A 23 15.09 -8.71 -4.34
N ASN A 24 16.36 -8.34 -4.51
CA ASN A 24 16.87 -7.94 -5.82
C ASN A 24 16.60 -9.02 -6.88
N LYS A 25 16.89 -10.29 -6.57
CA LYS A 25 16.65 -11.41 -7.49
C LYS A 25 15.16 -11.70 -7.69
N ILE A 26 14.37 -11.64 -6.61
CA ILE A 26 12.92 -11.87 -6.64
C ILE A 26 12.26 -10.84 -7.56
N PHE A 27 12.53 -9.55 -7.36
CA PHE A 27 11.95 -8.49 -8.17
C PHE A 27 12.44 -8.48 -9.61
N ASN A 28 13.69 -8.86 -9.89
CA ASN A 28 14.14 -9.10 -11.27
C ASN A 28 13.34 -10.22 -11.96
N THR A 29 12.97 -11.27 -11.22
CA THR A 29 12.09 -12.34 -11.73
C THR A 29 10.68 -11.81 -11.99
N TRP A 30 10.16 -10.94 -11.11
CA TRP A 30 8.86 -10.32 -11.30
C TRP A 30 8.80 -9.45 -12.56
N ILE A 31 9.84 -8.67 -12.83
CA ILE A 31 9.99 -7.91 -14.08
C ILE A 31 9.93 -8.85 -15.30
N GLN A 32 10.74 -9.90 -15.31
CA GLN A 32 10.83 -10.82 -16.45
C GLN A 32 9.53 -11.61 -16.70
N THR A 33 8.77 -11.90 -15.63
CA THR A 33 7.58 -12.75 -15.68
C THR A 33 6.27 -11.98 -15.57
N HIS A 34 6.32 -10.65 -15.59
CA HIS A 34 5.15 -9.76 -15.55
C HIS A 34 4.19 -10.13 -14.41
N ARG A 35 4.71 -10.22 -13.17
CA ARG A 35 3.97 -10.77 -12.02
C ARG A 35 2.85 -9.89 -11.48
N THR A 36 2.81 -8.62 -11.88
CA THR A 36 1.82 -7.64 -11.44
C THR A 36 1.12 -7.04 -12.67
N GLU A 37 0.00 -6.35 -12.44
CA GLU A 37 -0.69 -5.62 -13.52
C GLU A 37 0.13 -4.42 -14.02
N GLU A 38 0.90 -3.76 -13.15
CA GLU A 38 1.78 -2.66 -13.54
C GLU A 38 2.95 -3.12 -14.42
N MET A 39 3.37 -2.26 -15.33
CA MET A 39 4.56 -2.48 -16.14
C MET A 39 5.81 -2.26 -15.30
N LEU A 40 6.40 -3.35 -14.80
CA LEU A 40 7.63 -3.33 -14.02
C LEU A 40 8.86 -3.06 -14.92
N VAL A 41 9.77 -2.21 -14.46
CA VAL A 41 10.88 -1.67 -15.28
C VAL A 41 12.26 -1.98 -14.68
N ASP A 42 12.44 -1.72 -13.39
CA ASP A 42 13.77 -1.78 -12.76
C ASP A 42 13.71 -2.08 -11.26
N VAL A 43 14.86 -2.41 -10.66
CA VAL A 43 15.02 -2.58 -9.22
C VAL A 43 16.12 -1.63 -8.71
N ALA A 44 15.80 -0.85 -7.68
CA ALA A 44 16.73 0.06 -7.03
C ALA A 44 17.04 -0.40 -5.59
N ASP A 45 18.33 -0.39 -5.24
CA ASP A 45 18.84 -0.82 -3.94
C ASP A 45 19.22 0.38 -3.06
N TYR A 46 18.51 0.53 -1.94
CA TYR A 46 18.77 1.53 -0.90
C TYR A 46 19.07 0.89 0.46
N LEU A 47 19.62 -0.32 0.51
CA LEU A 47 19.95 -0.99 1.78
C LEU A 47 20.94 -0.21 2.65
N HIS A 48 21.76 0.64 2.02
CA HIS A 48 22.70 1.52 2.69
C HIS A 48 22.04 2.74 3.38
N VAL A 49 20.77 3.03 3.08
CA VAL A 49 20.03 4.17 3.65
C VAL A 49 19.33 3.71 4.93
N HIS A 50 19.83 4.16 6.08
CA HIS A 50 19.24 3.85 7.37
C HIS A 50 17.80 4.35 7.46
N HIS A 51 16.87 3.46 7.86
CA HIS A 51 15.42 3.71 7.83
C HIS A 51 14.93 4.27 6.48
N GLY A 52 15.52 3.79 5.39
CA GLY A 52 15.19 4.21 4.03
C GLY A 52 14.24 3.27 3.30
N PRO A 53 14.11 3.46 1.99
CA PRO A 53 13.17 2.70 1.13
C PRO A 53 13.50 1.21 0.96
N GLY A 54 14.66 0.74 1.44
CA GLY A 54 15.09 -0.65 1.29
C GLY A 54 15.28 -1.04 -0.18
N ILE A 55 14.65 -2.14 -0.61
CA ILE A 55 14.63 -2.53 -2.03
C ILE A 55 13.35 -2.00 -2.67
N MET A 56 13.49 -1.28 -3.78
CA MET A 56 12.37 -0.74 -4.54
C MET A 56 12.28 -1.41 -5.90
N LEU A 57 11.08 -1.88 -6.24
CA LEU A 57 10.69 -2.34 -7.57
C LEU A 57 9.95 -1.19 -8.28
N ILE A 58 10.57 -0.67 -9.33
CA ILE A 58 10.11 0.48 -10.09
C ILE A 58 9.23 -0.01 -11.23
N GLY A 59 7.97 0.39 -11.25
CA GLY A 59 7.05 0.19 -12.38
C GLY A 59 6.74 1.50 -13.09
N HIS A 60 5.99 1.47 -14.19
CA HIS A 60 5.58 2.69 -14.89
C HIS A 60 4.48 3.43 -14.10
N GLU A 61 3.44 2.71 -13.71
CA GLU A 61 2.25 3.26 -13.07
C GLU A 61 2.42 3.40 -11.55
N ALA A 62 3.13 2.46 -10.93
CA ALA A 62 3.38 2.43 -9.50
C ALA A 62 4.75 1.82 -9.17
N ASN A 63 5.22 2.06 -7.95
CA ASN A 63 6.37 1.37 -7.39
C ASN A 63 5.92 0.45 -6.25
N TYR A 64 6.65 -0.65 -6.06
CA TYR A 64 6.59 -1.49 -4.87
C TYR A 64 7.90 -1.38 -4.11
N SER A 65 7.90 -1.57 -2.79
CA SER A 65 9.14 -1.55 -2.00
C SER A 65 9.01 -2.33 -0.70
N LEU A 66 10.13 -2.88 -0.25
CA LEU A 66 10.30 -3.31 1.14
C LEU A 66 10.86 -2.14 1.94
N ASP A 67 9.95 -1.24 2.31
CA ASP A 67 10.24 0.06 2.91
C ASP A 67 10.45 -0.05 4.41
N ASN A 68 11.57 0.48 4.91
CA ASN A 68 11.92 0.53 6.32
C ASN A 68 11.86 1.95 6.90
N THR A 69 11.10 2.84 6.27
CA THR A 69 10.85 4.19 6.79
C THR A 69 10.32 4.11 8.22
N GLU A 70 10.83 5.00 9.09
CA GLU A 70 10.56 5.01 10.55
C GLU A 70 11.04 3.75 11.31
N GLY A 71 11.90 2.94 10.70
CA GLY A 71 12.44 1.72 11.32
C GLY A 71 11.41 0.58 11.40
N ARG A 72 10.34 0.65 10.61
CA ARG A 72 9.29 -0.36 10.54
C ARG A 72 9.22 -0.92 9.13
N LEU A 73 9.70 -2.15 8.95
CA LEU A 73 9.68 -2.81 7.65
C LEU A 73 8.25 -3.12 7.20
N GLY A 74 7.94 -2.82 5.95
CA GLY A 74 6.64 -3.10 5.34
C GLY A 74 6.71 -3.19 3.82
N LEU A 75 5.72 -3.87 3.23
CA LEU A 75 5.47 -3.82 1.80
C LEU A 75 4.69 -2.56 1.48
N LEU A 76 5.31 -1.64 0.73
CA LEU A 76 4.75 -0.35 0.35
C LEU A 76 4.49 -0.32 -1.16
N TYR A 77 3.23 -0.09 -1.52
CA TYR A 77 2.80 0.28 -2.88
C TYR A 77 2.69 1.81 -2.99
N ASN A 78 3.15 2.39 -4.10
CA ASN A 78 3.13 3.83 -4.38
C ASN A 78 2.61 4.09 -5.79
N ARG A 79 1.34 4.48 -5.93
CA ARG A 79 0.75 4.90 -7.22
C ARG A 79 1.33 6.25 -7.64
N LYS A 80 1.91 6.31 -8.84
CA LYS A 80 2.50 7.54 -9.40
C LYS A 80 1.58 8.28 -10.34
N LEU A 81 0.81 7.53 -11.14
CA LEU A 81 -0.11 8.10 -12.10
C LEU A 81 -1.47 8.40 -11.47
N GLN A 82 -2.19 9.35 -12.06
CA GLN A 82 -3.56 9.62 -11.67
C GLN A 82 -4.46 8.45 -12.06
N GLU A 83 -5.43 8.18 -11.21
CA GLU A 83 -6.42 7.13 -11.41
C GLU A 83 -7.81 7.76 -11.63
N ASN A 84 -8.60 7.13 -12.50
CA ASN A 84 -9.99 7.51 -12.74
C ASN A 84 -10.94 6.80 -11.74
N GLY A 85 -12.22 7.17 -11.78
CA GLY A 85 -13.23 6.60 -10.89
C GLY A 85 -13.42 7.35 -9.58
N SER A 86 -14.25 6.77 -8.72
CA SER A 86 -14.55 7.23 -7.37
C SER A 86 -13.37 7.00 -6.40
N ASN A 87 -13.38 7.68 -5.25
CA ASN A 87 -12.37 7.48 -4.21
C ASN A 87 -12.33 6.03 -3.72
N GLU A 88 -13.49 5.38 -3.65
CA GLU A 88 -13.60 3.98 -3.24
C GLU A 88 -12.92 3.04 -4.23
N GLU A 89 -13.16 3.23 -5.54
CA GLU A 89 -12.54 2.43 -6.60
C GLU A 89 -11.01 2.57 -6.61
N LYS A 90 -10.50 3.79 -6.38
CA LYS A 90 -9.05 4.06 -6.34
C LYS A 90 -8.38 3.44 -5.11
N LEU A 91 -9.03 3.53 -3.95
CA LEU A 91 -8.57 2.83 -2.75
C LEU A 91 -8.56 1.33 -2.99
N ALA A 92 -9.61 0.78 -3.59
CA ALA A 92 -9.69 -0.64 -3.90
C ALA A 92 -8.61 -1.08 -4.89
N GLN A 93 -8.29 -0.28 -5.92
CA GLN A 93 -7.17 -0.56 -6.83
C GLN A 93 -5.84 -0.65 -6.06
N ALA A 94 -5.53 0.37 -5.26
CA ALA A 94 -4.26 0.43 -4.54
C ALA A 94 -4.11 -0.70 -3.51
N PHE A 95 -5.19 -1.03 -2.79
CA PHE A 95 -5.21 -2.15 -1.85
C PHE A 95 -5.11 -3.50 -2.55
N ARG A 96 -5.78 -3.68 -3.69
CA ARG A 96 -5.66 -4.91 -4.49
C ARG A 96 -4.24 -5.12 -4.97
N ALA A 97 -3.61 -4.08 -5.51
CA ALA A 97 -2.23 -4.16 -6.00
C ALA A 97 -1.26 -4.61 -4.89
N VAL A 98 -1.30 -3.96 -3.71
CA VAL A 98 -0.40 -4.32 -2.60
C VAL A 98 -0.74 -5.69 -1.98
N LEU A 99 -2.02 -6.06 -1.88
CA LEU A 99 -2.43 -7.34 -1.31
C LEU A 99 -2.13 -8.52 -2.25
N THR A 100 -2.27 -8.33 -3.57
CA THR A 100 -1.84 -9.33 -4.56
C THR A 100 -0.32 -9.53 -4.51
N ALA A 101 0.45 -8.44 -4.45
CA ALA A 101 1.90 -8.54 -4.28
C ALA A 101 2.27 -9.23 -2.97
N ALA A 102 1.57 -8.91 -1.87
CA ALA A 102 1.71 -9.60 -0.59
C ALA A 102 1.48 -11.11 -0.73
N GLN A 103 0.36 -11.56 -1.30
CA GLN A 103 0.07 -12.99 -1.48
C GLN A 103 1.17 -13.74 -2.22
N ILE A 104 1.75 -13.14 -3.27
CA ILE A 104 2.85 -13.75 -4.02
C ILE A 104 4.06 -13.92 -3.10
N LEU A 105 4.42 -12.89 -2.33
CA LEU A 105 5.56 -12.93 -1.41
C LEU A 105 5.35 -13.88 -0.23
N GLU A 106 4.14 -13.93 0.33
CA GLU A 106 3.81 -14.87 1.40
C GLU A 106 3.96 -16.32 0.92
N LYS A 107 3.52 -16.62 -0.31
CA LYS A 107 3.57 -17.96 -0.87
C LYS A 107 4.95 -18.38 -1.35
N GLU A 108 5.70 -17.48 -1.99
CA GLU A 108 6.97 -17.81 -2.65
C GLU A 108 8.20 -17.54 -1.75
N ASN A 109 8.05 -16.74 -0.68
CA ASN A 109 9.19 -16.22 0.09
C ASN A 109 9.02 -16.24 1.62
N ASP A 110 8.00 -16.92 2.17
CA ASP A 110 7.73 -17.05 3.61
C ASP A 110 7.64 -15.70 4.38
N LEU A 111 7.32 -14.63 3.66
CA LEU A 111 7.04 -13.33 4.27
C LEU A 111 5.68 -13.41 4.97
N GLN A 112 5.51 -12.75 6.12
CA GLN A 112 4.22 -12.69 6.80
C GLN A 112 3.74 -11.25 6.89
N ILE A 113 2.55 -10.97 6.36
CA ILE A 113 1.98 -9.63 6.38
C ILE A 113 1.13 -9.43 7.64
N ASN A 114 1.37 -8.33 8.36
CA ASN A 114 0.49 -7.90 9.43
C ASN A 114 -0.70 -7.15 8.83
N THR A 115 -1.84 -7.84 8.69
CA THR A 115 -3.09 -7.28 8.17
C THR A 115 -3.88 -6.44 9.18
N LYS A 116 -3.46 -6.42 10.45
CA LYS A 116 -4.04 -5.54 11.48
C LYS A 116 -3.66 -4.08 11.31
N GLU A 117 -2.51 -3.82 10.71
CA GLU A 117 -1.94 -2.49 10.61
C GLU A 117 -1.65 -2.13 9.16
N VAL A 118 -2.32 -1.09 8.68
CA VAL A 118 -2.07 -0.52 7.36
C VAL A 118 -1.91 0.98 7.45
N GLN A 119 -0.95 1.50 6.72
CA GLN A 119 -0.72 2.93 6.58
C GLN A 119 -1.13 3.37 5.18
N VAL A 120 -2.02 4.36 5.11
CA VAL A 120 -2.44 5.02 3.86
C VAL A 120 -1.80 6.40 3.80
N ILE A 121 -1.09 6.68 2.72
CA ILE A 121 -0.42 7.96 2.50
C ILE A 121 -0.97 8.59 1.23
N LEU A 122 -1.38 9.86 1.31
CA LEU A 122 -1.69 10.63 0.12
C LEU A 122 -0.45 11.43 -0.27
N ASN A 123 0.22 11.00 -1.34
CA ASN A 123 1.58 11.41 -1.66
C ASN A 123 1.69 12.78 -2.36
N ASP A 124 0.61 13.55 -2.40
CA ASP A 124 0.56 14.89 -2.96
C ASP A 124 0.09 15.89 -1.90
N ARG A 125 1.05 16.55 -1.25
CA ARG A 125 0.76 17.50 -0.18
C ARG A 125 0.11 18.79 -0.68
N PHE A 126 0.21 19.10 -1.98
CA PHE A 126 -0.49 20.25 -2.57
C PHE A 126 -2.00 19.97 -2.66
N LEU A 127 -2.37 18.76 -3.08
CA LEU A 127 -3.77 18.32 -3.14
C LEU A 127 -4.34 17.93 -1.77
N PHE A 128 -3.50 17.34 -0.90
CA PHE A 128 -3.90 16.77 0.39
C PHE A 128 -2.96 17.27 1.51
N PRO A 129 -3.08 18.54 1.93
CA PRO A 129 -2.26 19.06 3.02
C PRO A 129 -2.55 18.27 4.31
N ASN A 130 -1.53 17.99 5.13
CA ASN A 130 -1.70 17.19 6.36
C ASN A 130 -2.39 17.99 7.48
N THR A 131 -3.69 18.20 7.35
CA THR A 131 -4.52 18.99 8.27
C THR A 131 -5.70 18.17 8.79
N GLU A 132 -6.28 18.64 9.90
CA GLU A 132 -7.52 18.06 10.42
C GLU A 132 -8.70 18.24 9.44
N GLU A 133 -8.72 19.34 8.67
CA GLU A 133 -9.75 19.61 7.67
C GLU A 133 -9.70 18.61 6.50
N THR A 134 -8.49 18.29 6.01
CA THR A 134 -8.29 17.23 5.01
C THR A 134 -8.82 15.89 5.53
N PHE A 135 -8.50 15.55 6.77
CA PHE A 135 -8.99 14.31 7.39
C PHE A 135 -10.51 14.30 7.54
N LYS A 136 -11.11 15.36 8.08
CA LYS A 136 -12.56 15.49 8.20
C LYS A 136 -13.26 15.33 6.86
N THR A 137 -12.69 15.90 5.80
CA THR A 137 -13.22 15.84 4.43
C THR A 137 -13.15 14.42 3.84
N LEU A 138 -12.06 13.70 4.07
CA LEU A 138 -11.83 12.36 3.49
C LEU A 138 -12.31 11.20 4.38
N LYS A 139 -12.55 11.45 5.68
CA LYS A 139 -12.96 10.43 6.64
C LYS A 139 -14.19 9.63 6.20
N PRO A 140 -15.23 10.20 5.57
CA PRO A 140 -16.35 9.41 5.06
C PRO A 140 -15.94 8.40 3.99
N ASP A 141 -15.07 8.80 3.04
CA ASP A 141 -14.56 7.91 1.99
C ASP A 141 -13.73 6.77 2.58
N PHE A 142 -12.80 7.10 3.49
CA PHE A 142 -12.03 6.08 4.21
C PHE A 142 -12.91 5.14 5.01
N LYS A 143 -13.89 5.67 5.75
CA LYS A 143 -14.80 4.84 6.56
C LYS A 143 -15.59 3.88 5.69
N ASN A 144 -16.19 4.36 4.60
CA ASN A 144 -16.94 3.51 3.68
C ASN A 144 -16.07 2.40 3.07
N PHE A 145 -14.82 2.71 2.73
CA PHE A 145 -13.87 1.71 2.23
C PHE A 145 -13.48 0.67 3.30
N PHE A 146 -13.06 1.12 4.48
CA PHE A 146 -12.57 0.22 5.55
C PHE A 146 -13.69 -0.59 6.22
N ASP A 147 -14.93 -0.08 6.27
CA ASP A 147 -16.11 -0.84 6.71
C ASP A 147 -16.31 -2.10 5.85
N LYS A 148 -16.07 -2.00 4.53
CA LYS A 148 -16.17 -3.11 3.58
C LYS A 148 -14.95 -4.02 3.69
N LEU A 149 -13.74 -3.45 3.69
CA LEU A 149 -12.48 -4.20 3.72
C LEU A 149 -12.38 -5.13 4.95
N TYR A 150 -12.78 -4.64 6.12
CA TYR A 150 -12.76 -5.42 7.36
C TYR A 150 -14.10 -6.11 7.67
N ASN A 151 -15.07 -6.05 6.74
CA ASN A 151 -16.34 -6.79 6.79
C ASN A 151 -17.06 -6.75 8.15
N GLY A 152 -17.12 -5.55 8.75
CA GLY A 152 -17.77 -5.31 10.04
C GLY A 152 -16.89 -5.47 11.29
N ASP A 153 -15.64 -5.90 11.15
CA ASP A 153 -14.69 -5.89 12.27
C ASP A 153 -14.32 -4.46 12.66
N ALA A 154 -14.03 -4.27 13.95
CA ALA A 154 -13.67 -2.97 14.48
C ALA A 154 -12.26 -2.55 14.04
N TYR A 155 -12.13 -1.26 13.72
CA TYR A 155 -10.86 -0.63 13.39
C TYR A 155 -10.84 0.83 13.87
N THR A 156 -9.65 1.40 13.98
CA THR A 156 -9.43 2.79 14.39
C THR A 156 -8.59 3.54 13.36
N PHE A 157 -8.79 4.86 13.32
CA PHE A 157 -8.04 5.78 12.48
C PHE A 157 -7.17 6.68 13.34
N GLU A 158 -5.88 6.73 13.03
CA GLU A 158 -4.90 7.60 13.66
C GLU A 158 -4.21 8.41 12.56
N ARG A 159 -4.39 9.74 12.56
CA ARG A 159 -3.72 10.62 11.60
C ARG A 159 -2.43 11.14 12.20
N ASN A 160 -1.34 11.08 11.45
CA ASN A 160 -0.11 11.77 11.81
C ASN A 160 -0.35 13.30 11.89
N THR A 161 -0.04 13.92 13.03
CA THR A 161 -0.32 15.35 13.26
C THR A 161 0.80 16.30 12.82
N GLU A 162 1.93 15.79 12.35
CA GLU A 162 3.06 16.62 11.91
C GLU A 162 2.75 17.30 10.58
N SER A 163 2.47 18.61 10.64
CA SER A 163 1.98 19.40 9.49
C SER A 163 2.94 19.48 8.31
N ARG A 164 4.24 19.23 8.54
CA ARG A 164 5.27 19.19 7.49
C ARG A 164 5.32 17.87 6.73
N GLN A 165 4.78 16.80 7.31
CA GLN A 165 4.68 15.49 6.67
C GLN A 165 3.60 15.48 5.59
N ARG A 166 3.61 14.42 4.79
CA ARG A 166 2.48 14.08 3.90
C ARG A 166 1.25 13.74 4.75
N PHE A 167 0.08 13.73 4.13
CA PHE A 167 -1.09 13.18 4.80
C PHE A 167 -0.89 11.68 5.00
N ILE A 168 -0.82 11.25 6.26
CA ILE A 168 -0.64 9.85 6.65
C ILE A 168 -1.78 9.48 7.59
N LEU A 169 -2.47 8.39 7.25
CA LEU A 169 -3.52 7.78 8.03
C LEU A 169 -3.13 6.34 8.36
N ASP A 170 -2.85 6.09 9.63
CA ASP A 170 -2.65 4.75 10.17
C ASP A 170 -4.00 4.15 10.55
N VAL A 171 -4.23 2.91 10.14
CA VAL A 171 -5.44 2.15 10.41
C VAL A 171 -5.07 0.88 11.16
N LYS A 172 -5.70 0.68 12.33
CA LYS A 172 -5.47 -0.46 13.21
C LYS A 172 -6.78 -1.22 13.38
N ALA A 173 -6.83 -2.47 12.93
CA ALA A 173 -7.96 -3.37 13.07
C ALA A 173 -7.78 -4.30 14.28
N ASP A 174 -8.90 -4.69 14.90
CA ASP A 174 -8.89 -5.61 16.04
C ASP A 174 -8.64 -7.06 15.58
N SER A 175 -9.11 -7.40 14.38
CA SER A 175 -8.89 -8.70 13.72
C SER A 175 -7.70 -8.67 12.74
N ALA A 176 -7.18 -9.86 12.43
CA ALA A 176 -6.12 -10.08 11.42
C ALA A 176 -6.64 -11.04 10.34
N PRO A 177 -7.56 -10.62 9.44
CA PRO A 177 -7.96 -11.43 8.30
C PRO A 177 -6.74 -11.76 7.43
N SER A 178 -6.77 -12.88 6.69
CA SER A 178 -5.69 -13.17 5.74
C SER A 178 -5.67 -12.15 4.58
N THR A 179 -4.55 -12.06 3.88
CA THR A 179 -4.44 -11.27 2.64
C THR A 179 -5.48 -11.71 1.59
N GLU A 180 -5.79 -13.01 1.54
CA GLU A 180 -6.86 -13.58 0.72
C GLU A 180 -8.24 -13.05 1.11
N SER A 181 -8.61 -13.12 2.39
CA SER A 181 -9.91 -12.60 2.84
C SER A 181 -10.04 -11.09 2.60
N LEU A 182 -8.97 -10.32 2.81
CA LEU A 182 -8.97 -8.89 2.49
C LEU A 182 -9.21 -8.63 1.00
N LEU A 183 -8.61 -9.42 0.10
CA LEU A 183 -8.84 -9.32 -1.35
C LEU A 183 -10.28 -9.67 -1.73
N GLU A 184 -10.87 -10.70 -1.12
CA GLU A 184 -12.27 -11.10 -1.35
C GLU A 184 -13.27 -10.02 -0.93
N HIS A 185 -12.93 -9.24 0.12
CA HIS A 185 -13.76 -8.14 0.60
C HIS A 185 -13.68 -6.88 -0.28
N LEU A 186 -12.67 -6.75 -1.15
CA LEU A 186 -12.54 -5.57 -2.00
C LEU A 186 -13.65 -5.52 -3.06
N PRO A 187 -14.24 -4.33 -3.32
CA PRO A 187 -15.22 -4.18 -4.38
C PRO A 187 -14.58 -4.49 -5.73
N ALA A 188 -15.31 -5.15 -6.63
CA ALA A 188 -14.85 -5.42 -7.99
C ALA A 188 -14.45 -4.11 -8.69
N ILE A 189 -13.33 -4.12 -9.41
CA ILE A 189 -12.95 -2.97 -10.26
C ILE A 189 -13.91 -2.99 -11.45
N ALA A 190 -14.64 -1.89 -11.66
CA ALA A 190 -15.38 -1.72 -12.90
C ALA A 190 -14.36 -1.69 -14.05
N GLU A 191 -14.47 -2.60 -15.02
CA GLU A 191 -13.61 -2.62 -16.21
C GLU A 191 -13.63 -1.22 -16.84
N SER A 192 -12.49 -0.53 -16.81
CA SER A 192 -12.34 0.70 -17.58
C SER A 192 -12.42 0.31 -19.05
N VAL A 193 -13.54 0.66 -19.70
CA VAL A 193 -13.66 0.62 -21.15
C VAL A 193 -12.55 1.50 -21.70
N HIS A 194 -11.46 0.88 -22.14
CA HIS A 194 -10.44 1.56 -22.92
C HIS A 194 -11.10 1.99 -24.24
N ALA A 195 -11.36 3.29 -24.35
CA ALA A 195 -11.72 3.97 -25.60
C ALA A 195 -10.47 4.56 -26.24
#